data_AF-A0A7V4HTL8-F1
#
_entry.id   AF-A0A7V4HTL8-F1
#
_cell.length_a   1.000
_cell.length_b   1.000
_cell.length_c   1.000
_cell.angle_alpha   90.00
_cell.angle_beta   90.00
_cell.angle_gamma   90.00
#
_symmetry.space_group_name_H-M   'P 1'
#
loop_
_entity.id
_entity.type
_entity.pdbx_description
1 polymer ?
#
loop_
_entity_poly.entity_id
_entity_poly.type
_entity_poly.pdbx_seq_one_letter_code
_entity_poly.pdbx_strand_id
1 'polypeptide(L)'
;MTSDPVEIDCVEPSPLEERLVAYLDGELDDEEVREVEELLASDPKARQTLSALERAWTMLDKAAGDSVDESFTRTTLEMVSVKAAEELARQEAEIPRRRRRQWLAAVGLLAACGAAGFLAVALFWPNPNRQLLEDLPVLEDFDELQHVFNREDQDLQFLNLLHEHKLFVKGPDDDA
;
A
#
# COMPACT_ATOMS: atom_id res chain seq x y z
N MET A 1 30.71 -32.85 -32.51
CA MET A 1 31.06 -31.76 -33.44
C MET A 1 31.59 -30.65 -32.56
N THR A 2 32.90 -30.62 -32.36
CA THR A 2 33.60 -29.63 -31.54
C THR A 2 33.69 -28.38 -32.38
N SER A 3 32.96 -27.34 -32.01
CA SER A 3 33.11 -26.02 -32.63
C SER A 3 34.43 -25.44 -32.12
N ASP A 4 35.46 -25.48 -32.96
CA ASP A 4 36.65 -24.67 -32.73
C ASP A 4 36.22 -23.20 -32.70
N PRO A 5 36.64 -22.42 -31.69
CA PRO A 5 36.41 -20.99 -31.70
C PRO A 5 37.14 -20.40 -32.91
N VAL A 6 36.39 -19.73 -33.79
CA VAL A 6 36.98 -18.91 -34.84
C VAL A 6 37.73 -17.79 -34.13
N GLU A 7 39.04 -17.95 -34.01
CA GLU A 7 39.95 -16.91 -33.55
C GLU A 7 39.95 -15.83 -34.64
N ILE A 8 39.11 -14.82 -34.46
CA ILE A 8 39.12 -13.63 -35.33
C ILE A 8 40.40 -12.89 -34.96
N ASP A 9 41.44 -13.10 -35.77
CA ASP A 9 42.66 -12.33 -35.71
C ASP A 9 42.28 -10.87 -35.99
N CYS A 10 42.28 -10.04 -34.94
CA CYS A 10 42.00 -8.61 -35.03
C CYS A 10 43.19 -7.94 -35.72
N VAL A 11 43.34 -8.14 -37.02
CA VAL A 11 44.33 -7.44 -37.84
C VAL A 11 43.94 -5.97 -37.81
N GLU A 12 44.76 -5.13 -37.17
CA GLU A 12 44.52 -3.69 -37.21
C GLU A 12 44.59 -3.21 -38.66
N PRO A 13 43.60 -2.42 -39.12
CA PRO A 13 43.60 -1.92 -40.48
C PRO A 13 44.84 -1.07 -40.68
N SER A 14 45.48 -1.21 -41.84
CA SER A 14 46.55 -0.29 -42.21
C SER A 14 46.00 1.14 -42.30
N PRO A 15 46.81 2.20 -42.05
CA PRO A 15 46.35 3.58 -42.18
C PRO A 15 45.77 3.92 -43.56
N LEU A 16 46.21 3.19 -44.60
CA LEU A 16 45.64 3.29 -45.94
C LEU A 16 44.23 2.72 -46.02
N GLU A 17 43.99 1.55 -45.42
CA GLU A 17 42.66 0.93 -45.40
C GLU A 17 41.68 1.77 -44.60
N GLU A 18 42.08 2.31 -43.44
CA GLU A 18 41.26 3.21 -42.64
C GLU A 18 40.82 4.44 -43.46
N ARG A 19 41.76 5.04 -44.19
CA ARG A 19 41.48 6.19 -45.06
C ARG A 19 40.56 5.85 -46.24
N LEU A 20 40.71 4.65 -46.83
CA LEU A 20 39.83 4.18 -47.91
C LEU A 20 38.43 3.81 -47.41
N VAL A 21 38.31 3.30 -46.19
CA VAL A 21 37.01 3.05 -45.53
C VAL A 21 36.31 4.37 -45.23
N ALA A 22 37.02 5.35 -44.64
CA ALA A 22 36.47 6.69 -44.41
C ALA A 22 36.00 7.36 -45.72
N TYR A 23 36.72 7.14 -46.82
CA TYR A 23 36.30 7.57 -48.15
C TYR A 23 34.98 6.89 -48.62
N LEU A 24 34.84 5.57 -48.40
CA LEU A 24 33.62 4.82 -48.76
C LEU A 24 32.40 5.24 -47.92
N ASP A 25 32.61 5.53 -46.64
CA ASP A 25 31.56 5.96 -45.71
C ASP A 25 31.21 7.46 -45.85
N GLY A 26 32.05 8.22 -46.56
CA GLY A 26 31.87 9.65 -46.81
C GLY A 26 32.23 10.54 -45.62
N GLU A 27 33.13 10.08 -44.74
CA GLU A 27 33.56 10.82 -43.54
C GLU A 27 34.74 11.78 -43.79
N LEU A 28 35.35 11.75 -44.99
CA LEU A 28 36.46 12.62 -45.36
C LEU A 28 36.01 14.03 -45.77
N ASP A 29 36.86 15.03 -45.50
CA ASP A 29 36.65 16.40 -45.99
C ASP A 29 37.05 16.59 -47.48
N ASP A 30 36.70 17.74 -48.06
CA ASP A 30 36.94 18.03 -49.48
C ASP A 30 38.42 17.95 -49.89
N GLU A 31 39.35 18.24 -48.98
CA GLU A 31 40.78 18.19 -49.27
C GLU A 31 41.31 16.75 -49.16
N GLU A 32 40.88 16.04 -48.12
CA GLU A 32 41.20 14.64 -47.91
C GLU A 32 40.68 13.74 -49.03
N VAL A 33 39.49 14.05 -49.57
CA VAL A 33 38.91 13.38 -50.74
C VAL A 33 39.81 13.54 -51.96
N ARG A 34 40.29 14.76 -52.25
CA ARG A 34 41.19 15.00 -53.40
C ARG A 34 42.50 14.23 -53.28
N GLU A 35 43.07 14.20 -52.08
CA GLU A 35 44.29 13.43 -51.82
C GLU A 35 44.07 11.93 -52.05
N VAL A 36 42.92 11.39 -51.63
CA VAL A 36 42.57 9.98 -51.87
C VAL A 36 42.34 9.72 -53.36
N GLU A 37 41.68 10.62 -54.08
CA GLU A 37 41.48 10.50 -55.53
C GLU A 37 42.81 10.51 -56.31
N GLU A 38 43.75 11.39 -55.94
CA GLU A 38 45.09 11.42 -56.51
C GLU A 38 45.87 10.13 -56.21
N LEU A 39 45.72 9.60 -54.99
CA LEU A 39 46.29 8.32 -54.60
C LEU A 39 45.68 7.16 -55.41
N LEU A 40 44.36 7.14 -55.61
CA LEU A 40 43.68 6.13 -56.43
C LEU A 40 44.04 6.23 -57.91
N ALA A 41 44.36 7.43 -58.41
CA ALA A 41 44.83 7.61 -59.78
C ALA A 41 46.24 7.02 -59.97
N SER A 42 47.13 7.25 -59.00
CA SER A 42 48.55 6.92 -59.08
C SER A 42 48.91 5.50 -58.61
N ASP A 43 48.20 4.94 -57.63
CA ASP A 43 48.50 3.65 -57.01
C ASP A 43 47.50 2.53 -57.39
N PRO A 44 47.92 1.53 -58.19
CA PRO A 44 47.11 0.36 -58.49
C PRO A 44 46.74 -0.48 -57.25
N LYS A 45 47.57 -0.49 -56.19
CA LYS A 45 47.32 -1.27 -54.97
C LYS A 45 46.16 -0.66 -54.18
N ALA A 46 46.14 0.66 -54.02
CA ALA A 46 45.03 1.37 -53.39
C ALA A 46 43.69 1.06 -54.08
N ARG A 47 43.66 1.03 -55.43
CA ARG A 47 42.47 0.64 -56.19
C ARG A 47 42.01 -0.80 -55.92
N GLN A 48 42.95 -1.74 -55.80
CA GLN A 48 42.61 -3.13 -55.48
C GLN A 48 42.02 -3.26 -54.08
N THR A 49 42.58 -2.54 -53.10
CA THR A 49 42.07 -2.52 -51.73
C THR A 49 40.66 -1.93 -51.67
N LEU A 50 40.42 -0.79 -52.33
CA LEU A 50 39.09 -0.17 -52.41
C LEU A 50 38.05 -1.13 -53.03
N SER A 51 38.42 -1.79 -54.14
CA SER A 51 37.56 -2.79 -54.78
C SER A 51 37.30 -4.04 -53.92
N ALA A 52 38.24 -4.41 -53.03
CA ALA A 52 38.02 -5.48 -52.07
C ALA A 52 37.00 -5.07 -50.99
N LEU A 53 37.12 -3.85 -50.45
CA LEU A 53 36.20 -3.28 -49.46
C LEU A 53 34.79 -3.15 -50.03
N GLU A 54 34.62 -2.58 -51.23
CA GLU A 54 33.32 -2.46 -51.91
C GLU A 54 32.64 -3.83 -52.11
N ARG A 55 33.41 -4.86 -52.47
CA ARG A 55 32.89 -6.23 -52.62
C ARG A 55 32.43 -6.81 -51.30
N ALA A 56 33.18 -6.59 -50.22
CA ALA A 56 32.80 -7.05 -48.88
C ALA A 56 31.48 -6.38 -48.44
N TRP A 57 31.35 -5.07 -48.63
CA TRP A 57 30.11 -4.34 -48.37
C TRP A 57 28.94 -4.85 -49.21
N THR A 58 29.15 -5.09 -50.51
CA THR A 58 28.12 -5.67 -51.38
C THR A 58 27.68 -7.07 -50.92
N MET A 59 28.60 -7.88 -50.36
CA MET A 59 28.25 -9.18 -49.79
C MET A 59 27.46 -9.04 -48.49
N LEU A 60 27.82 -8.08 -47.63
CA LEU A 60 27.10 -7.78 -46.39
C LEU A 60 25.67 -7.32 -46.68
N ASP A 61 25.50 -6.45 -47.68
CA ASP A 61 24.20 -5.95 -48.10
C ASP A 61 23.28 -7.09 -48.57
N LYS A 62 23.83 -8.07 -49.30
CA LYS A 62 23.12 -9.29 -49.69
C LYS A 62 22.79 -10.21 -48.50
N ALA A 63 23.64 -10.23 -47.48
CA ALA A 63 23.44 -11.05 -46.28
C ALA A 63 22.41 -10.44 -45.33
N ALA A 64 22.25 -9.11 -45.34
CA ALA A 64 21.32 -8.40 -44.47
C ALA A 64 19.85 -8.76 -44.73
N GLY A 65 19.53 -9.35 -45.89
CA GLY A 65 18.23 -9.92 -46.19
C GLY A 65 17.13 -8.87 -46.36
N ASP A 66 16.41 -8.94 -47.46
CA ASP A 66 15.33 -7.99 -47.73
C ASP A 66 14.10 -8.33 -46.87
N SER A 67 13.56 -7.29 -46.22
CA SER A 67 12.31 -7.21 -45.45
C SER A 67 12.17 -8.07 -44.19
N VAL A 68 12.08 -7.39 -43.05
CA VAL A 68 11.51 -7.93 -41.82
C VAL A 68 10.08 -8.39 -42.12
N ASP A 69 9.82 -9.69 -41.95
CA ASP A 69 8.50 -10.28 -42.21
C ASP A 69 7.44 -9.71 -41.26
N GLU A 70 6.22 -9.49 -41.75
CA GLU A 70 5.11 -8.93 -40.97
C GLU A 70 4.76 -9.84 -39.75
N SER A 71 5.11 -11.13 -39.81
CA SER A 71 4.99 -12.05 -38.68
C SER A 71 5.90 -11.69 -37.49
N PHE A 72 7.05 -11.06 -37.73
CA PHE A 72 7.96 -10.64 -36.64
C PHE A 72 7.28 -9.57 -35.78
N THR A 73 6.74 -8.52 -36.41
CA THR A 73 6.00 -7.45 -35.74
C THR A 73 4.76 -7.99 -35.01
N ARG A 74 4.03 -8.92 -35.65
CA ARG A 74 2.88 -9.60 -35.03
C ARG A 74 3.29 -10.37 -33.79
N THR A 75 4.38 -11.13 -33.86
CA THR A 75 4.90 -11.93 -32.75
C THR A 75 5.36 -11.02 -31.61
N THR A 76 6.01 -9.89 -31.89
CA THR A 76 6.38 -8.91 -30.85
C THR A 76 5.15 -8.31 -30.19
N LEU A 77 4.15 -7.88 -30.97
CA LEU A 77 2.91 -7.32 -30.43
C LEU A 77 2.16 -8.36 -29.59
N GLU A 78 2.11 -9.61 -30.04
CA GLU A 78 1.54 -10.72 -29.29
C GLU A 78 2.28 -10.92 -27.96
N MET A 79 3.62 -10.98 -27.96
CA MET A 79 4.41 -11.11 -26.74
C MET A 79 4.17 -9.97 -25.74
N VAL A 80 4.07 -8.73 -26.23
CA VAL A 80 3.80 -7.55 -25.38
C VAL A 80 2.40 -7.62 -24.80
N SER A 81 1.40 -7.99 -25.62
CA SER A 81 0.01 -8.11 -25.16
C SER A 81 -0.18 -9.23 -24.14
N VAL A 82 0.48 -10.38 -24.33
CA VAL A 82 0.46 -11.49 -23.35
C VAL A 82 1.05 -11.06 -22.02
N LYS A 83 2.18 -10.35 -22.01
CA LYS A 83 2.79 -9.82 -20.78
C LYS A 83 1.88 -8.81 -20.07
N ALA A 84 1.25 -7.90 -20.83
CA ALA A 84 0.32 -6.92 -20.26
C ALA A 84 -0.91 -7.61 -19.63
N ALA A 85 -1.46 -8.64 -20.28
CA ALA A 85 -2.58 -9.42 -19.75
C ALA A 85 -2.19 -10.18 -18.47
N GLU A 86 -1.00 -10.76 -18.41
CA GLU A 86 -0.51 -11.45 -17.22
C GLU A 86 -0.33 -10.49 -16.04
N GLU A 87 0.18 -9.28 -16.28
CA GLU A 87 0.37 -8.28 -15.24
C GLU A 87 -0.95 -7.77 -14.67
N LEU A 88 -1.97 -7.56 -15.52
CA LEU A 88 -3.32 -7.24 -15.09
C LEU A 88 -3.94 -8.37 -14.25
N ALA A 89 -3.80 -9.63 -14.69
CA ALA A 89 -4.31 -10.77 -13.94
C ALA A 89 -3.67 -10.92 -12.55
N ARG A 90 -2.36 -10.63 -12.43
CA ARG A 90 -1.66 -10.60 -11.15
C ARG A 90 -2.19 -9.49 -10.25
N GLN A 91 -2.39 -8.29 -10.78
CA GLN A 91 -2.96 -7.17 -10.02
C GLN A 91 -4.39 -7.48 -9.54
N GLU A 92 -5.25 -8.02 -10.40
CA GLU A 92 -6.61 -8.41 -10.04
C GLU A 92 -6.65 -9.50 -8.95
N ALA A 93 -5.73 -10.46 -8.98
CA ALA A 93 -5.62 -11.51 -7.96
C ALA A 93 -5.19 -10.97 -6.58
N GLU A 94 -4.42 -9.88 -6.53
CA GLU A 94 -3.92 -9.29 -5.29
C GLU A 94 -4.91 -8.33 -4.61
N ILE A 95 -5.77 -7.64 -5.38
CA ILE A 95 -6.77 -6.69 -4.88
C ILE A 95 -7.71 -7.30 -3.81
N PRO A 96 -8.37 -8.47 -4.02
CA PRO A 96 -9.31 -9.00 -3.02
C PRO A 96 -8.60 -9.47 -1.75
N ARG A 97 -7.35 -9.94 -1.85
CA ARG A 97 -6.54 -10.36 -0.70
C ARG A 97 -6.15 -9.17 0.17
N ARG A 98 -5.73 -8.07 -0.45
CA ARG A 98 -5.36 -6.84 0.26
C ARG A 98 -6.57 -6.21 0.96
N ARG A 99 -7.72 -6.14 0.29
CA ARG A 99 -8.96 -5.60 0.84
C ARG A 99 -9.51 -6.45 1.98
N ARG A 100 -9.49 -7.79 1.86
CA ARG A 100 -9.84 -8.70 2.96
C ARG A 100 -8.92 -8.55 4.17
N ARG A 101 -7.60 -8.46 3.96
CA ARG A 101 -6.64 -8.29 5.07
C ARG A 101 -6.82 -6.95 5.79
N GLN A 102 -7.08 -5.87 5.05
CA GLN A 102 -7.40 -4.56 5.62
C GLN A 102 -8.70 -4.58 6.42
N TRP A 103 -9.75 -5.24 5.91
CA TRP A 103 -11.02 -5.37 6.63
C TRP A 103 -10.86 -6.22 7.90
N LEU A 104 -10.14 -7.35 7.83
CA LEU A 104 -9.82 -8.15 9.01
C LEU A 104 -8.98 -7.37 10.04
N ALA A 105 -8.02 -6.55 9.58
CA ALA A 105 -7.24 -5.69 10.46
C ALA A 105 -8.11 -4.61 11.15
N ALA A 106 -9.05 -4.00 10.41
CA ALA A 106 -9.98 -3.03 10.96
C ALA A 106 -10.93 -3.64 11.99
N VAL A 107 -11.48 -4.84 11.71
CA VAL A 107 -12.31 -5.60 12.65
C VAL A 107 -11.49 -5.97 13.90
N GLY A 108 -10.25 -6.44 13.72
CA GLY A 108 -9.35 -6.76 14.82
C GLY A 108 -9.03 -5.55 15.70
N LEU A 109 -8.79 -4.38 15.10
CA LEU A 109 -8.57 -3.13 15.84
C LEU A 109 -9.80 -2.73 16.65
N LEU A 110 -10.99 -2.79 16.05
CA LEU A 110 -12.25 -2.44 16.72
C LEU A 110 -12.51 -3.39 17.91
N ALA A 111 -12.29 -4.69 17.72
CA ALA A 111 -12.40 -5.68 18.79
C ALA A 111 -11.37 -5.42 19.91
N ALA A 112 -10.12 -5.09 19.56
CA ALA A 112 -9.08 -4.77 20.53
C ALA A 112 -9.42 -3.50 21.34
N CYS A 113 -9.92 -2.45 20.69
CA CYS A 113 -10.38 -1.24 21.39
C CYS A 113 -11.55 -1.55 22.34
N GLY A 114 -12.52 -2.36 21.91
CA GLY A 114 -13.64 -2.79 22.75
C GLY A 114 -13.17 -3.60 23.97
N ALA A 115 -12.27 -4.56 23.76
CA ALA A 115 -11.71 -5.37 24.84
C ALA A 115 -10.88 -4.53 25.82
N ALA A 116 -10.07 -3.59 25.32
CA ALA A 116 -9.29 -2.67 26.13
C ALA A 116 -10.20 -1.75 26.97
N GLY A 117 -11.27 -1.20 26.37
CA GLY A 117 -12.26 -0.40 27.08
C GLY A 117 -13.01 -1.20 28.16
N PHE A 118 -13.43 -2.43 27.84
CA PHE A 118 -14.07 -3.32 28.79
C PHE A 118 -13.14 -3.68 29.95
N LEU A 119 -11.88 -4.02 29.68
CA LEU A 119 -10.89 -4.32 30.71
C LEU A 119 -10.58 -3.09 31.57
N ALA A 120 -10.47 -1.90 30.96
CA ALA A 120 -10.27 -0.66 31.69
C ALA A 120 -11.43 -0.39 32.66
N VAL A 121 -12.67 -0.57 32.20
CA VAL A 121 -13.87 -0.48 33.08
C VAL A 121 -13.84 -1.56 34.15
N ALA A 122 -13.63 -2.82 33.80
CA ALA A 122 -13.66 -3.93 34.74
C ALA A 122 -12.59 -3.82 35.85
N LEU A 123 -11.41 -3.28 35.53
CA LEU A 123 -10.32 -3.11 36.50
C LEU A 123 -10.43 -1.80 37.30
N PHE A 124 -10.96 -0.74 36.69
CA PHE A 124 -10.97 0.60 37.30
C PHE A 124 -12.31 0.97 37.95
N TRP A 125 -13.36 0.16 37.80
CA TRP A 125 -14.65 0.41 38.46
C TRP A 125 -14.62 -0.13 39.90
N PRO A 126 -14.50 0.72 40.94
CA PRO A 126 -14.65 0.29 42.32
C PRO A 126 -16.05 -0.29 42.52
N ASN A 127 -16.09 -1.51 43.03
CA ASN A 127 -17.24 -2.40 43.12
C ASN A 127 -18.47 -1.67 43.73
N PRO A 128 -19.50 -1.28 42.93
CA PRO A 128 -20.67 -0.56 43.45
C PRO A 128 -21.50 -1.45 44.37
N ASN A 129 -21.32 -2.77 44.27
CA ASN A 129 -21.91 -3.74 45.17
C ASN A 129 -21.43 -3.60 46.61
N ARG A 130 -20.28 -2.94 46.87
CA ARG A 130 -19.86 -2.67 48.25
C ARG A 130 -20.82 -1.71 48.95
N GLN A 131 -21.26 -0.65 48.28
CA GLN A 131 -22.29 0.25 48.83
C GLN A 131 -23.61 -0.49 49.04
N LEU A 132 -24.02 -1.33 48.08
CA LEU A 132 -25.25 -2.12 48.22
C LEU A 132 -25.19 -3.17 49.35
N LEU A 133 -24.00 -3.70 49.65
CA LEU A 133 -23.78 -4.63 50.76
C LEU A 133 -23.66 -3.90 52.11
N GLU A 134 -23.17 -2.67 52.11
CA GLU A 134 -23.08 -1.79 53.29
C GLU A 134 -24.45 -1.20 53.65
N ASP A 135 -25.29 -0.92 52.65
CA ASP A 135 -26.68 -0.45 52.78
C ASP A 135 -27.70 -1.61 52.91
N LEU A 136 -27.26 -2.86 52.79
CA LEU A 136 -28.11 -4.05 52.94
C LEU A 136 -28.87 -4.10 54.28
N PRO A 137 -28.26 -3.76 55.44
CA PRO A 137 -28.97 -3.76 56.73
C PRO A 137 -30.14 -2.76 56.76
N VAL A 138 -30.01 -1.64 56.05
CA VAL A 138 -31.05 -0.60 55.96
C VAL A 138 -32.22 -1.06 55.08
N LEU A 139 -31.94 -1.88 54.07
CA LEU A 139 -32.95 -2.45 53.18
C LEU A 139 -33.66 -3.67 53.80
N GLU A 140 -32.99 -4.42 54.67
CA GLU A 140 -33.55 -5.59 55.35
C GLU A 140 -34.53 -5.19 56.48
N ASP A 141 -34.22 -4.12 57.21
CA ASP A 141 -35.09 -3.59 58.29
C ASP A 141 -36.07 -2.51 57.83
N PHE A 142 -36.32 -2.38 56.52
CA PHE A 142 -37.17 -1.32 55.98
C PHE A 142 -38.60 -1.36 56.53
N ASP A 143 -39.16 -2.56 56.76
CA ASP A 143 -40.48 -2.73 57.37
C ASP A 143 -40.52 -2.25 58.82
N GLU A 144 -39.43 -2.44 59.58
CA GLU A 144 -39.35 -2.01 60.98
C GLU A 144 -39.13 -0.49 61.08
N LEU A 145 -38.30 0.08 60.21
CA LEU A 145 -38.11 1.53 60.09
C LEU A 145 -39.40 2.23 59.67
N GLN A 146 -40.17 1.65 58.76
CA GLN A 146 -41.47 2.17 58.33
C GLN A 146 -42.52 2.09 59.46
N HIS A 147 -42.44 1.09 60.34
CA HIS A 147 -43.31 0.99 61.51
C HIS A 147 -42.99 2.03 62.61
N VAL A 148 -41.71 2.38 62.80
CA VAL A 148 -41.33 3.46 63.72
C VAL A 148 -41.78 4.82 63.18
N PHE A 149 -41.54 5.11 61.90
CA PHE A 149 -41.96 6.37 61.28
C PHE A 149 -43.50 6.54 61.24
N ASN A 150 -44.26 5.48 60.97
CA ASN A 150 -45.73 5.54 61.02
C ASN A 150 -46.29 5.77 62.44
N ARG A 151 -45.50 5.50 63.50
CA ARG A 151 -45.91 5.74 64.88
C ARG A 151 -45.90 7.23 65.22
N GLU A 152 -44.94 7.98 64.68
CA GLU A 152 -44.89 9.44 64.86
C GLU A 152 -46.09 10.14 64.19
N ASP A 153 -46.60 9.61 63.07
CA ASP A 153 -47.82 10.12 62.43
C ASP A 153 -49.10 9.86 63.27
N GLN A 154 -49.13 8.79 64.07
CA GLN A 154 -50.25 8.55 65.01
C GLN A 154 -50.24 9.52 66.18
N ASP A 155 -49.06 9.87 66.69
CA ASP A 155 -48.94 10.84 67.79
C ASP A 155 -49.36 12.25 67.35
N LEU A 156 -49.05 12.64 66.10
CA LEU A 156 -49.51 13.89 65.52
C LEU A 156 -51.04 13.91 65.30
N GLN A 157 -51.62 12.80 64.83
CA GLN A 157 -53.07 12.66 64.68
C GLN A 157 -53.79 12.65 66.04
N PHE A 158 -53.22 12.00 67.05
CA PHE A 158 -53.73 11.99 68.42
C PHE A 158 -53.72 13.40 69.02
N LEU A 159 -52.61 14.15 68.89
CA LEU A 159 -52.54 15.54 69.34
C LEU A 159 -53.58 16.43 68.67
N ASN A 160 -53.84 16.20 67.37
CA ASN A 160 -54.84 16.95 66.63
C ASN A 160 -56.28 16.62 67.09
N LEU A 161 -56.60 15.33 67.28
CA LEU A 161 -57.88 14.87 67.82
C LEU A 161 -58.12 15.42 69.23
N LEU A 162 -57.08 15.49 70.05
CA LEU A 162 -57.19 15.94 71.43
C LEU A 162 -57.35 17.46 71.53
N HIS A 163 -56.75 18.20 70.60
CA HIS A 163 -57.01 19.63 70.40
C HIS A 163 -58.45 19.89 69.91
N GLU A 164 -58.95 19.11 68.96
CA GLU A 164 -60.32 19.21 68.43
C GLU A 164 -61.38 18.98 69.53
N HIS A 165 -61.13 18.01 70.42
CA HIS A 165 -62.03 17.71 71.53
C HIS A 165 -61.92 18.65 72.74
N LYS A 166 -61.08 19.72 72.68
CA LYS A 166 -60.95 20.76 73.73
C LYS A 166 -60.72 20.20 75.15
N LEU A 167 -60.09 19.03 75.26
CA LEU A 167 -59.84 18.38 76.56
C LEU A 167 -58.72 19.04 77.39
N PHE A 168 -58.04 20.05 76.83
CA PHE A 168 -57.08 20.91 77.53
C PHE A 168 -57.46 22.39 77.49
N VAL A 169 -58.75 22.72 77.62
CA VAL A 169 -59.13 24.09 77.97
C VAL A 169 -58.78 24.31 79.44
N LYS A 170 -57.68 25.04 79.69
CA LYS A 170 -57.43 25.70 80.98
C LYS A 170 -58.65 26.57 81.28
N GLY A 171 -59.50 26.13 82.20
CA GLY A 171 -60.64 26.91 82.70
C GLY A 171 -60.13 28.17 83.41
N PRO A 172 -60.85 29.30 83.30
CA PRO A 172 -60.41 30.58 83.83
C PRO A 172 -60.73 30.72 85.33
N ASP A 173 -60.33 29.74 86.14
CA ASP A 173 -60.43 29.80 87.61
C ASP A 173 -59.10 29.33 88.21
N ASP A 174 -58.07 30.13 88.00
CA ASP A 174 -56.81 30.13 88.76
C ASP A 174 -56.61 31.59 89.21
N ASP A 175 -57.59 32.08 89.99
CA ASP A 175 -57.57 33.32 90.77
C ASP A 175 -58.35 33.05 92.08
N ALA A 176 -57.71 32.35 93.04
CA ALA A 176 -57.82 32.51 94.51
C ALA A 176 -57.07 31.39 95.26
#